data_AF-A0AA36HB55-F1
#
_entry.id   AF-A0AA36HB55-F1
#
_cell.length_a   1.000
_cell.length_b   1.000
_cell.length_c   1.000
_cell.angle_alpha   90.00
_cell.angle_beta   90.00
_cell.angle_gamma   90.00
#
_symmetry.space_group_name_H-M   'P 1'
#
loop_
_entity.id
_entity.type
_entity.pdbx_description
1 polymer ?
#
loop_
_entity_poly.entity_id
_entity_poly.type
_entity_poly.pdbx_seq_one_letter_code
_entity_poly.pdbx_strand_id
1 'polypeptide(L)'
;MGHCLARTFLPWSACLPESWLTLSIYRMCQWHASFLQAWSCKVAARFLRTTFGDCQMFLLRNAVRGAACVAGCAVLAKNLEEENTFRRVHLFAAERTKSFDEYFPRGTWDDNWDFRSPAFLLNKKEYEKALDEEREKMEEDAKVTAIRNIFLIRHGQFEVLNGEKRLTPLGREQAALLGKRLAQCGISFDQLVMSTMIRAKETAEIILEHLPPTLKRSSCALLEEGPPYPPVPAVDYWNPEYADFFAEGLRIESAFRRHIHRAASSQKEDSYELYVCHSNVIRYFICRALQFPPEGWLRMSLGNCSITWLVIFPSGRVDLRSLGDIGHLPPSKVSFTLV
;
A
#
# COMPACT_ATOMS: atom_id res chain seq x y z
N MET A 1 45.81 30.88 43.63
CA MET A 1 46.61 30.27 44.72
C MET A 1 46.19 28.79 44.72
N GLY A 2 46.91 27.84 44.11
CA GLY A 2 48.26 27.34 44.46
C GLY A 2 48.07 26.25 45.53
N HIS A 3 48.44 24.96 45.40
CA HIS A 3 49.40 24.22 44.55
C HIS A 3 48.69 22.97 43.94
N CYS A 4 49.06 22.28 42.84
CA CYS A 4 50.30 22.01 42.09
C CYS A 4 51.17 20.84 42.61
N LEU A 5 51.11 19.68 41.93
CA LEU A 5 52.11 18.60 41.69
C LEU A 5 51.31 17.35 41.19
N ALA A 6 51.22 16.99 39.90
CA ALA A 6 52.22 16.72 38.86
C ALA A 6 52.99 15.39 39.02
N ARG A 7 52.63 14.37 38.22
CA ARG A 7 53.56 13.40 37.64
C ARG A 7 53.04 12.87 36.29
N THR A 8 53.92 12.86 35.30
CA THR A 8 53.74 12.49 33.90
C THR A 8 54.15 11.04 33.64
N PHE A 9 53.67 10.41 32.55
CA PHE A 9 54.51 9.97 31.41
C PHE A 9 53.64 9.37 30.27
N LEU A 10 53.97 9.74 29.02
CA LEU A 10 53.47 9.19 27.75
C LEU A 10 54.54 8.21 27.19
N PRO A 11 54.43 7.75 25.93
CA PRO A 11 53.55 6.71 25.38
C PRO A 11 54.41 5.51 24.88
N TRP A 12 53.86 4.55 24.12
CA TRP A 12 54.66 3.81 23.12
C TRP A 12 53.81 3.21 21.99
N SER A 13 54.45 2.96 20.85
CA SER A 13 53.86 2.64 19.54
C SER A 13 54.76 1.70 18.73
N ALA A 14 54.19 1.02 17.71
CA ALA A 14 54.81 0.05 16.78
C ALA A 14 55.05 -1.36 17.38
N CYS A 15 54.85 -2.49 16.68
CA CYS A 15 55.19 -2.81 15.28
C CYS A 15 54.24 -3.81 14.58
N LEU A 16 54.19 -3.74 13.25
CA LEU A 16 53.83 -4.80 12.28
C LEU A 16 55.13 -5.50 11.80
N PRO A 17 55.13 -6.74 11.24
CA PRO A 17 54.79 -6.93 9.80
C PRO A 17 54.10 -8.28 9.39
N GLU A 18 53.46 -8.22 8.21
CA GLU A 18 53.40 -9.18 7.07
C GLU A 18 53.97 -10.61 7.27
N SER A 19 53.47 -11.72 6.71
CA SER A 19 52.72 -12.04 5.46
C SER A 19 52.22 -13.51 5.55
N TRP A 20 51.23 -14.04 4.82
CA TRP A 20 51.23 -14.41 3.38
C TRP A 20 49.82 -14.78 2.88
N LEU A 21 49.56 -14.58 1.59
CA LEU A 21 48.39 -15.15 0.89
C LEU A 21 48.60 -16.62 0.53
N THR A 22 47.55 -17.46 0.59
CA THR A 22 47.11 -18.40 -0.48
C THR A 22 45.86 -19.20 -0.08
N LEU A 23 45.23 -19.88 -1.06
CA LEU A 23 44.15 -20.86 -0.93
C LEU A 23 42.73 -20.33 -0.61
N SER A 24 42.24 -19.53 -1.54
CA SER A 24 40.83 -19.56 -1.96
C SER A 24 40.48 -20.92 -2.62
N ILE A 25 39.20 -21.30 -2.62
CA ILE A 25 38.58 -22.38 -3.42
C ILE A 25 39.15 -23.81 -3.18
N TYR A 26 38.67 -24.54 -2.16
CA TYR A 26 38.71 -26.03 -2.16
C TYR A 26 37.75 -26.74 -1.17
N ARG A 27 36.51 -26.24 -0.98
CA ARG A 27 35.46 -26.95 -0.18
C ARG A 27 34.05 -26.91 -0.79
N MET A 28 33.93 -26.92 -2.12
CA MET A 28 32.69 -27.28 -2.80
C MET A 28 32.95 -28.28 -3.94
N CYS A 29 32.19 -29.37 -3.92
CA CYS A 29 32.00 -30.38 -4.97
C CYS A 29 33.17 -31.36 -5.28
N GLN A 30 32.77 -32.64 -5.48
CA GLN A 30 33.56 -33.79 -5.94
C GLN A 30 34.67 -34.25 -4.95
N TRP A 31 34.89 -35.53 -4.63
CA TRP A 31 34.49 -36.84 -5.19
C TRP A 31 34.58 -37.88 -4.01
N HIS A 32 34.02 -39.10 -4.02
CA HIS A 32 33.21 -39.83 -5.01
C HIS A 32 32.33 -40.91 -4.30
N ALA A 33 31.82 -41.89 -5.06
CA ALA A 33 31.03 -43.05 -4.63
C ALA A 33 31.86 -44.31 -4.29
N SER A 34 31.46 -45.07 -3.27
CA SER A 34 31.54 -46.55 -3.14
C SER A 34 31.12 -47.03 -1.75
N PHE A 35 29.99 -47.73 -1.62
CA PHE A 35 29.79 -48.86 -0.69
C PHE A 35 28.41 -49.50 -0.90
N LEU A 36 28.34 -50.46 -1.83
CA LEU A 36 27.26 -51.45 -1.87
C LEU A 36 27.71 -52.67 -1.06
N GLN A 37 27.09 -52.95 0.09
CA GLN A 37 26.90 -54.34 0.52
C GLN A 37 25.90 -54.52 1.66
N ALA A 38 25.06 -55.54 1.50
CA ALA A 38 24.23 -56.22 2.50
C ALA A 38 23.26 -55.37 3.35
N TRP A 39 21.96 -55.65 3.21
CA TRP A 39 21.15 -56.29 4.26
C TRP A 39 19.96 -57.02 3.61
N SER A 40 19.34 -57.95 4.34
CA SER A 40 18.82 -59.20 3.77
C SER A 40 17.31 -59.28 3.44
N CYS A 41 16.96 -60.20 2.55
CA CYS A 41 15.60 -60.56 2.15
C CYS A 41 14.71 -61.15 3.27
N LYS A 42 13.38 -61.02 3.09
CA LYS A 42 12.28 -61.99 3.35
C LYS A 42 11.05 -61.42 4.12
N VAL A 43 10.27 -60.53 3.48
CA VAL A 43 8.81 -60.38 3.81
C VAL A 43 7.96 -60.15 2.56
N ALA A 44 8.39 -59.32 1.61
CA ALA A 44 7.57 -58.83 0.49
C ALA A 44 7.26 -59.84 -0.65
N ALA A 45 7.33 -61.15 -0.40
CA ALA A 45 7.16 -62.19 -1.42
C ALA A 45 5.78 -62.89 -1.41
N ARG A 46 4.80 -62.40 -0.62
CA ARG A 46 3.50 -63.08 -0.41
C ARG A 46 2.25 -62.28 -0.83
N PHE A 47 2.40 -61.21 -1.62
CA PHE A 47 1.27 -60.41 -2.12
C PHE A 47 1.22 -60.22 -3.64
N LEU A 48 1.87 -61.13 -4.40
CA LEU A 48 1.85 -61.17 -5.87
C LEU A 48 1.30 -62.52 -6.40
N ARG A 49 0.10 -62.90 -5.91
CA ARG A 49 -0.74 -63.96 -6.51
C ARG A 49 -2.23 -63.64 -6.41
N THR A 50 -2.59 -62.49 -6.97
CA THR A 50 -3.94 -62.17 -7.48
C THR A 50 -3.77 -60.98 -8.43
N THR A 51 -4.66 -60.86 -9.42
CA THR A 51 -4.65 -59.77 -10.45
C THR A 51 -3.34 -59.59 -11.23
N PHE A 52 -2.86 -60.66 -11.88
CA PHE A 52 -2.05 -60.53 -13.10
C PHE A 52 -2.96 -60.81 -14.30
N GLY A 53 -3.34 -59.76 -15.03
CA GLY A 53 -4.22 -59.83 -16.21
C GLY A 53 -4.09 -58.56 -17.06
N ASP A 54 -4.29 -57.40 -16.46
CA ASP A 54 -4.50 -56.14 -17.21
C ASP A 54 -3.33 -55.14 -17.20
N CYS A 55 -2.08 -55.61 -17.01
CA CYS A 55 -0.91 -54.72 -16.85
C CYS A 55 0.18 -54.85 -17.95
N GLN A 56 -0.09 -55.50 -19.08
CA GLN A 56 0.85 -55.56 -20.21
C GLN A 56 0.68 -54.44 -21.26
N MET A 57 -0.42 -53.67 -21.23
CA MET A 57 -0.65 -52.56 -22.17
C MET A 57 -0.17 -51.18 -21.69
N PHE A 58 0.27 -51.04 -20.43
CA PHE A 58 0.69 -49.74 -19.87
C PHE A 58 2.19 -49.45 -20.01
N LEU A 59 3.04 -50.49 -20.00
CA LEU A 59 4.51 -50.31 -20.04
C LEU A 59 5.09 -50.08 -21.44
N LEU A 60 4.41 -50.48 -22.51
CA LEU A 60 4.82 -50.19 -23.89
C LEU A 60 4.54 -48.74 -24.34
N ARG A 61 3.65 -48.01 -23.66
CA ARG A 61 3.35 -46.60 -23.99
C ARG A 61 4.30 -45.56 -23.37
N ASN A 62 5.05 -45.93 -22.32
CA ASN A 62 5.95 -44.98 -21.64
C ASN A 62 7.42 -45.09 -22.06
N ALA A 63 7.86 -46.22 -22.65
CA ALA A 63 9.22 -46.33 -23.20
C ALA A 63 9.45 -45.39 -24.41
N VAL A 64 8.44 -45.19 -25.26
CA VAL A 64 8.53 -44.33 -26.47
C VAL A 64 8.63 -42.84 -26.12
N ARG A 65 8.16 -42.42 -24.93
CA ARG A 65 8.24 -41.01 -24.48
C ARG A 65 9.59 -40.64 -23.86
N GLY A 66 10.39 -41.62 -23.41
CA GLY A 66 11.73 -41.36 -22.89
C GLY A 66 12.77 -41.07 -23.96
N ALA A 67 12.71 -41.76 -25.11
CA ALA A 67 13.69 -41.62 -26.19
C ALA A 67 13.57 -40.29 -26.98
N ALA A 68 12.36 -39.73 -27.10
CA ALA A 68 12.12 -38.50 -27.84
C ALA A 68 12.73 -37.25 -27.15
N CYS A 69 12.76 -37.21 -25.81
CA CYS A 69 13.27 -36.05 -25.07
C CYS A 69 14.79 -35.87 -25.17
N VAL A 70 15.57 -36.96 -25.31
CA VAL A 70 17.04 -36.86 -25.36
C VAL A 70 17.53 -36.43 -26.75
N ALA A 71 16.90 -36.92 -27.82
CA ALA A 71 17.21 -36.50 -29.19
C ALA A 71 16.78 -35.05 -29.47
N GLY A 72 15.61 -34.63 -28.97
CA GLY A 72 15.12 -33.25 -29.13
C GLY A 72 16.04 -32.21 -28.50
N CYS A 73 16.57 -32.47 -27.31
CA CYS A 73 17.50 -31.55 -26.63
C CYS A 73 18.85 -31.41 -27.38
N ALA A 74 19.34 -32.47 -28.04
CA ALA A 74 20.59 -32.40 -28.82
C ALA A 74 20.43 -31.60 -30.12
N VAL A 75 19.25 -31.65 -30.76
CA VAL A 75 18.97 -30.87 -31.98
C VAL A 75 18.67 -29.40 -31.65
N LEU A 76 17.98 -29.12 -30.53
CA LEU A 76 17.76 -27.75 -30.05
C LEU A 76 19.07 -27.08 -29.58
N ALA A 77 19.99 -27.83 -28.98
CA ALA A 77 21.29 -27.29 -28.56
C ALA A 77 22.20 -26.91 -29.74
N LYS A 78 22.00 -27.48 -30.94
CA LYS A 78 22.88 -27.24 -32.10
C LYS A 78 22.38 -26.14 -33.06
N ASN A 79 21.18 -25.62 -32.85
CA ASN A 79 20.61 -24.49 -33.59
C ASN A 79 20.49 -23.21 -32.72
N LEU A 80 21.27 -23.11 -31.63
CA LEU A 80 21.32 -21.94 -30.74
C LEU A 80 22.61 -21.10 -30.91
N GLU A 81 23.39 -21.36 -31.97
CA GLU A 81 24.48 -20.49 -32.43
C GLU A 81 24.02 -19.52 -33.54
N GLU A 82 22.87 -18.87 -33.37
CA GLU A 82 22.54 -17.64 -34.13
C GLU A 82 22.07 -16.53 -33.19
N GLU A 83 22.86 -15.46 -33.12
CA GLU A 83 22.60 -14.25 -32.36
C GLU A 83 21.37 -13.49 -32.89
N ASN A 84 20.17 -13.77 -32.39
CA ASN A 84 19.05 -12.80 -32.46
C ASN A 84 17.90 -13.02 -31.46
N THR A 85 17.74 -14.22 -30.90
CA THR A 85 16.56 -14.56 -30.09
C THR A 85 16.51 -13.84 -28.73
N PHE A 86 17.66 -13.51 -28.13
CA PHE A 86 17.72 -12.81 -26.84
C PHE A 86 17.27 -11.34 -26.88
N ARG A 87 17.26 -10.68 -28.06
CA ARG A 87 16.72 -9.31 -28.19
C ARG A 87 15.18 -9.26 -28.14
N ARG A 88 14.48 -10.37 -28.40
CA ARG A 88 13.01 -10.39 -28.40
C ARG A 88 12.36 -10.48 -27.03
N VAL A 89 13.02 -11.10 -26.04
CA VAL A 89 12.50 -11.11 -24.66
C VAL A 89 12.65 -9.72 -24.02
N HIS A 90 13.73 -9.00 -24.33
CA HIS A 90 13.84 -7.59 -23.95
C HIS A 90 12.84 -6.68 -24.66
N LEU A 91 12.37 -6.98 -25.88
CA LEU A 91 11.33 -6.16 -26.52
C LEU A 91 9.97 -6.23 -25.79
N PHE A 92 9.55 -7.42 -25.32
CA PHE A 92 8.32 -7.54 -24.50
C PHE A 92 8.48 -7.03 -23.05
N ALA A 93 9.72 -6.86 -22.57
CA ALA A 93 9.99 -6.18 -21.30
C ALA A 93 10.26 -4.67 -21.46
N ALA A 94 10.52 -4.20 -22.69
CA ALA A 94 10.77 -2.80 -23.05
C ALA A 94 9.55 -2.10 -23.66
N GLU A 95 8.46 -2.81 -23.93
CA GLU A 95 7.12 -2.20 -23.99
C GLU A 95 6.73 -1.70 -22.60
N ARG A 96 7.29 -0.52 -22.24
CA ARG A 96 7.03 0.25 -21.02
C ARG A 96 6.57 -0.62 -19.86
N THR A 97 7.52 -1.16 -19.11
CA THR A 97 7.31 -1.40 -17.68
C THR A 97 6.83 -0.09 -17.09
N LYS A 98 5.50 0.01 -16.91
CA LYS A 98 4.87 1.14 -16.23
C LYS A 98 5.44 1.14 -14.82
N SER A 99 6.44 1.98 -14.56
CA SER A 99 6.88 2.22 -13.20
C SER A 99 5.69 2.75 -12.41
N PHE A 100 5.72 2.58 -11.10
CA PHE A 100 4.65 3.08 -10.24
C PHE A 100 4.40 4.58 -10.49
N ASP A 101 5.47 5.36 -10.76
CA ASP A 101 5.45 6.74 -11.22
C ASP A 101 4.53 7.02 -12.43
N GLU A 102 4.36 6.10 -13.39
CA GLU A 102 3.57 6.37 -14.61
C GLU A 102 2.05 6.47 -14.32
N TYR A 103 1.59 6.04 -13.14
CA TYR A 103 0.22 6.23 -12.64
C TYR A 103 0.01 7.55 -11.88
N PHE A 104 1.06 8.34 -11.70
CA PHE A 104 1.01 9.67 -11.11
C PHE A 104 1.51 10.68 -12.15
N PRO A 105 0.59 11.32 -12.91
CA PRO A 105 0.99 12.16 -14.03
C PRO A 105 1.81 13.36 -13.54
N ARG A 106 3.13 13.30 -13.74
CA ARG A 106 4.03 14.48 -13.74
C ARG A 106 3.77 15.30 -15.02
N GLY A 107 2.53 15.78 -15.18
CA GLY A 107 2.00 16.32 -16.43
C GLY A 107 0.68 17.07 -16.24
N THR A 108 -0.22 16.98 -17.22
CA THR A 108 -1.57 17.59 -17.16
C THR A 108 -2.48 16.84 -16.20
N TRP A 109 -3.42 17.58 -15.60
CA TRP A 109 -4.50 17.02 -14.78
C TRP A 109 -5.33 15.97 -15.56
N ASP A 110 -5.53 14.81 -14.96
CA ASP A 110 -6.43 13.75 -15.44
C ASP A 110 -7.85 13.98 -14.89
N ASP A 111 -8.78 14.44 -15.75
CA ASP A 111 -10.19 14.64 -15.38
C ASP A 111 -10.99 13.35 -15.14
N ASN A 112 -10.41 12.16 -15.37
CA ASN A 112 -11.04 10.86 -15.11
C ASN A 112 -10.25 9.98 -14.11
N TRP A 113 -9.47 10.61 -13.22
CA TRP A 113 -8.64 9.94 -12.20
C TRP A 113 -9.39 8.93 -11.30
N ASP A 114 -10.70 9.10 -11.12
CA ASP A 114 -11.58 8.24 -10.33
C ASP A 114 -12.38 7.21 -11.16
N PHE A 115 -12.23 7.22 -12.49
CA PHE A 115 -12.97 6.40 -13.46
C PHE A 115 -14.49 6.63 -13.44
N ARG A 116 -14.95 7.83 -13.04
CA ARG A 116 -16.38 8.19 -12.91
C ARG A 116 -16.80 9.44 -13.69
N SER A 117 -16.00 9.88 -14.66
CA SER A 117 -16.48 10.88 -15.63
C SER A 117 -17.73 10.36 -16.36
N PRO A 118 -18.79 11.17 -16.56
CA PRO A 118 -20.06 10.70 -17.14
C PRO A 118 -19.89 9.91 -18.44
N ALA A 119 -19.00 10.33 -19.33
CA ALA A 119 -18.70 9.64 -20.60
C ALA A 119 -18.14 8.21 -20.44
N PHE A 120 -17.56 7.89 -19.28
CA PHE A 120 -17.05 6.55 -18.95
C PHE A 120 -18.07 5.67 -18.19
N LEU A 121 -19.16 6.26 -17.68
CA LEU A 121 -20.26 5.54 -17.04
C LEU A 121 -21.25 4.97 -18.08
N LEU A 122 -21.27 5.52 -19.29
CA LEU A 122 -22.14 5.10 -20.37
C LEU A 122 -21.69 3.79 -21.02
N ASN A 123 -22.62 2.86 -21.24
CA ASN A 123 -22.35 1.67 -22.03
C ASN A 123 -22.22 2.03 -23.51
N LYS A 124 -20.98 2.11 -23.98
CA LYS A 124 -20.64 2.47 -25.37
C LYS A 124 -21.46 1.73 -26.43
N LYS A 125 -21.74 0.42 -26.26
CA LYS A 125 -22.50 -0.37 -27.25
C LYS A 125 -23.99 -0.07 -27.30
N GLU A 126 -24.54 0.43 -26.20
CA GLU A 126 -25.94 0.85 -26.11
C GLU A 126 -26.07 2.29 -26.61
N TYR A 127 -25.18 3.19 -26.15
CA TYR A 127 -25.10 4.57 -26.60
C TYR A 127 -24.89 4.72 -28.12
N GLU A 128 -24.01 3.90 -28.73
CA GLU A 128 -23.81 3.89 -30.19
C GLU A 128 -25.07 3.49 -30.98
N LYS A 129 -25.98 2.70 -30.37
CA LYS A 129 -27.23 2.22 -31.00
C LYS A 129 -28.46 3.06 -30.67
N ALA A 130 -28.41 3.79 -29.57
CA ALA A 130 -29.49 4.63 -29.08
C ALA A 130 -29.84 5.74 -30.08
N LEU A 131 -31.13 6.10 -30.11
CA LEU A 131 -31.59 7.31 -30.80
C LEU A 131 -31.13 8.57 -30.02
N ASP A 132 -31.16 9.74 -30.66
CA ASP A 132 -30.62 10.95 -30.06
C ASP A 132 -31.34 11.34 -28.75
N GLU A 133 -32.67 11.21 -28.67
CA GLU A 133 -33.45 11.38 -27.43
C GLU A 133 -33.05 10.40 -26.31
N GLU A 134 -32.70 9.17 -26.67
CA GLU A 134 -32.24 8.16 -25.72
C GLU A 134 -30.83 8.46 -25.23
N ARG A 135 -29.95 8.99 -26.11
CA ARG A 135 -28.59 9.43 -25.76
C ARG A 135 -28.60 10.60 -24.79
N GLU A 136 -29.41 11.62 -25.08
CA GLU A 136 -29.59 12.79 -24.19
C GLU A 136 -30.03 12.35 -22.79
N LYS A 137 -30.99 11.41 -22.72
CA LYS A 137 -31.44 10.85 -21.45
C LYS A 137 -30.33 10.06 -20.74
N MET A 138 -29.60 9.20 -21.46
CA MET A 138 -28.48 8.45 -20.89
C MET A 138 -27.40 9.38 -20.32
N GLU A 139 -27.09 10.47 -21.01
CA GLU A 139 -26.12 11.49 -20.55
C GLU A 139 -26.60 12.21 -19.29
N GLU A 140 -27.87 12.61 -19.21
CA GLU A 140 -28.45 13.25 -18.02
C GLU A 140 -28.53 12.26 -16.84
N ASP A 141 -28.82 10.98 -17.08
CA ASP A 141 -28.80 9.92 -16.06
C ASP A 141 -27.37 9.59 -15.56
N ALA A 142 -26.35 9.79 -16.40
CA ALA A 142 -24.92 9.63 -16.05
C ALA A 142 -24.31 10.89 -15.40
N LYS A 143 -24.99 12.04 -15.47
CA LYS A 143 -24.51 13.34 -15.01
C LYS A 143 -24.40 13.40 -13.49
N VAL A 144 -23.18 13.66 -13.01
CA VAL A 144 -22.93 14.00 -11.61
C VAL A 144 -23.32 15.46 -11.37
N THR A 145 -23.94 15.76 -10.24
CA THR A 145 -24.42 17.11 -9.88
C THR A 145 -24.01 17.54 -8.47
N ALA A 146 -23.99 16.63 -7.51
CA ALA A 146 -23.56 16.89 -6.14
C ALA A 146 -22.03 17.02 -5.96
N ILE A 147 -21.61 17.91 -5.07
CA ILE A 147 -20.26 18.07 -4.55
C ILE A 147 -20.07 17.19 -3.30
N ARG A 148 -18.89 16.56 -3.15
CA ARG A 148 -18.53 15.85 -1.91
C ARG A 148 -17.50 16.63 -1.10
N ASN A 149 -17.85 16.95 0.14
CA ASN A 149 -16.97 17.59 1.12
C ASN A 149 -16.41 16.53 2.07
N ILE A 150 -15.12 16.23 1.93
CA ILE A 150 -14.44 15.15 2.63
C ILE A 150 -13.55 15.73 3.73
N PHE A 151 -13.88 15.43 4.99
CA PHE A 151 -13.13 15.85 6.18
C PHE A 151 -12.29 14.69 6.70
N LEU A 152 -11.01 14.71 6.36
CA LEU A 152 -10.01 13.76 6.83
C LEU A 152 -9.48 14.20 8.20
N ILE A 153 -9.73 13.40 9.22
CA ILE A 153 -9.40 13.65 10.63
C ILE A 153 -8.29 12.70 11.08
N ARG A 154 -7.21 13.26 11.62
CA ARG A 154 -6.15 12.48 12.29
C ARG A 154 -6.59 12.12 13.71
N HIS A 155 -6.35 10.88 14.16
CA HIS A 155 -6.58 10.47 15.55
C HIS A 155 -5.88 11.38 16.60
N GLY A 156 -6.40 11.39 17.84
CA GLY A 156 -5.80 12.06 19.00
C GLY A 156 -4.46 11.47 19.45
N GLN A 157 -3.79 12.14 20.39
CA GLN A 157 -2.54 11.64 20.98
C GLN A 157 -2.76 10.29 21.68
N PHE A 158 -1.90 9.30 21.37
CA PHE A 158 -2.03 7.93 21.84
C PHE A 158 -0.72 7.42 22.45
N GLU A 159 -0.78 6.36 23.26
CA GLU A 159 0.40 5.73 23.84
C GLU A 159 1.17 4.92 22.78
N VAL A 160 2.46 5.26 22.62
CA VAL A 160 3.33 4.70 21.58
C VAL A 160 4.12 3.50 22.08
N LEU A 161 4.61 3.56 23.31
CA LEU A 161 5.64 2.64 23.83
C LEU A 161 5.08 1.37 24.49
N ASN A 162 3.92 1.46 25.16
CA ASN A 162 3.40 0.39 26.03
C ASN A 162 1.92 0.12 25.77
N GLY A 163 1.51 -1.13 26.00
CA GLY A 163 0.11 -1.54 26.07
C GLY A 163 -0.67 -1.51 24.75
N GLU A 164 -2.00 -1.51 24.86
CA GLU A 164 -2.88 -1.22 23.73
C GLU A 164 -2.69 0.24 23.31
N LYS A 165 -2.47 0.50 22.01
CA LYS A 165 -2.17 1.83 21.42
C LYS A 165 -3.36 2.83 21.50
N ARG A 166 -3.84 3.11 22.71
CA ARG A 166 -5.03 3.90 23.09
C ARG A 166 -4.74 5.37 23.29
N LEU A 167 -5.78 6.19 23.30
CA LEU A 167 -5.69 7.62 23.58
C LEU A 167 -5.22 7.90 25.01
N THR A 168 -4.20 8.75 25.10
CA THR A 168 -3.76 9.42 26.33
C THR A 168 -4.87 10.34 26.87
N PRO A 169 -4.79 10.81 28.13
CA PRO A 169 -5.71 11.84 28.63
C PRO A 169 -5.76 13.08 27.72
N LEU A 170 -4.62 13.55 27.22
CA LEU A 170 -4.54 14.65 26.25
C LEU A 170 -5.22 14.30 24.92
N GLY A 171 -5.05 13.08 24.41
CA GLY A 171 -5.73 12.63 23.19
C GLY A 171 -7.25 12.62 23.29
N ARG A 172 -7.78 12.29 24.46
CA ARG A 172 -9.23 12.35 24.74
C ARG A 172 -9.73 13.78 24.80
N GLU A 173 -8.99 14.68 25.44
CA GLU A 173 -9.29 16.12 25.43
C GLU A 173 -9.27 16.73 24.01
N GLN A 174 -8.27 16.37 23.19
CA GLN A 174 -8.16 16.79 21.79
C GLN A 174 -9.39 16.34 20.99
N ALA A 175 -9.80 15.07 21.14
CA ALA A 175 -10.98 14.52 20.45
C ALA A 175 -12.28 15.22 20.87
N ALA A 176 -12.43 15.55 22.17
CA ALA A 176 -13.58 16.29 22.67
C ALA A 176 -13.62 17.76 22.17
N LEU A 177 -12.47 18.43 22.07
CA LEU A 177 -12.36 19.76 21.48
C LEU A 177 -12.71 19.75 19.98
N LEU A 178 -12.24 18.73 19.24
CA LEU A 178 -12.61 18.52 17.85
C LEU A 178 -14.11 18.23 17.68
N GLY A 179 -14.70 17.36 18.50
CA GLY A 179 -16.14 17.09 18.46
C GLY A 179 -16.97 18.36 18.69
N LYS A 180 -16.60 19.19 19.67
CA LYS A 180 -17.22 20.51 19.89
C LYS A 180 -17.07 21.44 18.68
N ARG A 181 -15.88 21.49 18.06
CA ARG A 181 -15.62 22.28 16.84
C ARG A 181 -16.51 21.85 15.68
N LEU A 182 -16.69 20.54 15.48
CA LEU A 182 -17.54 20.00 14.43
C LEU A 182 -19.03 20.26 14.72
N ALA A 183 -19.48 20.12 15.97
CA ALA A 183 -20.85 20.46 16.36
C ALA A 183 -21.18 21.96 16.16
N GLN A 184 -20.19 22.84 16.32
CA GLN A 184 -20.34 24.30 16.24
C GLN A 184 -20.12 24.89 14.84
N CYS A 185 -19.70 24.11 13.84
CA CYS A 185 -19.35 24.66 12.52
C CYS A 185 -20.56 24.94 11.61
N GLY A 186 -21.78 24.56 12.00
CA GLY A 186 -23.01 24.78 11.23
C GLY A 186 -23.19 23.82 10.04
N ILE A 187 -22.36 22.79 9.92
CA ILE A 187 -22.44 21.77 8.88
C ILE A 187 -23.21 20.56 9.41
N SER A 188 -24.18 20.07 8.62
CA SER A 188 -24.81 18.77 8.84
C SER A 188 -23.97 17.69 8.16
N PHE A 189 -23.36 16.79 8.93
CA PHE A 189 -22.58 15.68 8.39
C PHE A 189 -23.48 14.47 8.06
N ASP A 190 -23.20 13.78 6.96
CA ASP A 190 -23.99 12.63 6.50
C ASP A 190 -23.51 11.30 7.11
N GLN A 191 -22.19 11.15 7.23
CA GLN A 191 -21.58 9.94 7.75
C GLN A 191 -20.22 10.19 8.40
N LEU A 192 -19.86 9.28 9.32
CA LEU A 192 -18.52 9.13 9.87
C LEU A 192 -17.99 7.72 9.59
N VAL A 193 -16.84 7.63 8.92
CA VAL A 193 -16.10 6.39 8.68
C VAL A 193 -14.83 6.40 9.53
N MET A 194 -14.59 5.38 10.35
CA MET A 194 -13.40 5.29 11.20
C MET A 194 -12.50 4.12 10.81
N SER A 195 -11.19 4.30 10.97
CA SER A 195 -10.23 3.21 10.92
C SER A 195 -10.49 2.20 12.05
N THR A 196 -10.18 0.92 11.83
CA THR A 196 -10.40 -0.14 12.82
C THR A 196 -9.38 -0.17 13.97
N MET A 197 -8.27 0.57 13.86
CA MET A 197 -7.27 0.73 14.93
C MET A 197 -7.82 1.49 16.14
N ILE A 198 -7.46 1.04 17.35
CA ILE A 198 -8.09 1.50 18.61
C ILE A 198 -8.02 3.03 18.84
N ARG A 199 -6.87 3.68 18.61
CA ARG A 199 -6.74 5.16 18.70
C ARG A 199 -7.70 5.92 17.79
N ALA A 200 -8.02 5.39 16.61
CA ALA A 200 -8.95 6.04 15.67
C ALA A 200 -10.40 5.79 16.08
N LYS A 201 -10.73 4.58 16.57
CA LYS A 201 -12.04 4.25 17.17
C LYS A 201 -12.33 5.15 18.38
N GLU A 202 -11.44 5.19 19.37
CA GLU A 202 -11.64 6.02 20.57
C GLU A 202 -11.73 7.52 20.21
N THR A 203 -11.01 8.00 19.19
CA THR A 203 -11.15 9.39 18.70
C THR A 203 -12.53 9.60 18.09
N ALA A 204 -12.99 8.69 17.23
CA ALA A 204 -14.30 8.77 16.58
C ALA A 204 -15.46 8.69 17.58
N GLU A 205 -15.35 7.81 18.59
CA GLU A 205 -16.35 7.63 19.64
C GLU A 205 -16.54 8.93 20.45
N ILE A 206 -15.44 9.59 20.87
CA ILE A 206 -15.51 10.87 21.59
C ILE A 206 -16.03 12.01 20.70
N ILE A 207 -15.70 12.02 19.40
CA ILE A 207 -16.29 12.98 18.45
C ILE A 207 -17.82 12.77 18.33
N LEU A 208 -18.27 11.52 18.28
CA LEU A 208 -19.69 11.17 18.15
C LEU A 208 -20.54 11.55 19.37
N GLU A 209 -19.95 11.70 20.56
CA GLU A 209 -20.65 12.26 21.75
C GLU A 209 -21.12 13.72 21.55
N HIS A 210 -20.51 14.44 20.60
CA HIS A 210 -20.83 15.82 20.27
C HIS A 210 -21.69 16.00 19.01
N LEU A 211 -21.93 14.92 18.25
CA LEU A 211 -22.68 14.94 16.99
C LEU A 211 -24.05 14.29 17.14
N PRO A 212 -25.01 14.50 16.21
CA PRO A 212 -26.33 13.89 16.29
C PRO A 212 -26.26 12.36 16.38
N PRO A 213 -27.01 11.70 17.28
CA PRO A 213 -26.97 10.25 17.46
C PRO A 213 -27.49 9.46 16.24
N THR A 214 -28.17 10.14 15.32
CA THR A 214 -28.63 9.64 14.02
C THR A 214 -27.53 9.58 12.95
N LEU A 215 -26.35 10.16 13.20
CA LEU A 215 -25.25 10.18 12.23
C LEU A 215 -24.82 8.75 11.85
N LYS A 216 -24.81 8.47 10.55
CA LYS A 216 -24.42 7.15 10.04
C LYS A 216 -22.94 6.89 10.34
N ARG A 217 -22.66 5.83 11.10
CA ARG A 217 -21.30 5.44 11.49
C ARG A 217 -20.91 4.09 10.90
N SER A 218 -19.64 3.96 10.48
CA SER A 218 -19.08 2.70 9.99
C SER A 218 -17.58 2.62 10.25
N SER A 219 -17.01 1.41 10.21
CA SER A 219 -15.57 1.18 10.37
C SER A 219 -14.97 0.52 9.12
N CYS A 220 -13.74 0.88 8.75
CA CYS A 220 -13.05 0.32 7.59
C CYS A 220 -11.58 -0.02 7.88
N ALA A 221 -11.20 -1.28 7.66
CA ALA A 221 -9.81 -1.74 7.78
C ALA A 221 -8.88 -1.24 6.67
N LEU A 222 -9.43 -0.79 5.53
CA LEU A 222 -8.62 -0.14 4.49
C LEU A 222 -8.02 1.19 4.97
N LEU A 223 -8.62 1.83 5.98
CA LEU A 223 -8.16 3.09 6.58
C LEU A 223 -7.16 2.90 7.73
N GLU A 224 -6.59 1.71 7.97
CA GLU A 224 -5.52 1.54 8.97
C GLU A 224 -4.21 2.22 8.55
N GLU A 225 -3.39 2.62 9.52
CA GLU A 225 -2.10 3.28 9.21
C GLU A 225 -1.13 2.30 8.57
N GLY A 226 -0.35 2.78 7.61
CA GLY A 226 0.70 2.00 6.96
C GLY A 226 1.68 2.89 6.18
N PRO A 227 2.77 2.33 5.66
CA PRO A 227 3.66 2.99 4.70
C PRO A 227 3.02 2.98 3.28
N PRO A 228 2.57 4.14 2.73
CA PRO A 228 1.80 4.14 1.49
C PRO A 228 2.67 4.17 0.23
N TYR A 229 3.84 4.80 0.29
CA TYR A 229 4.81 4.91 -0.80
C TYR A 229 6.20 5.30 -0.28
N PRO A 230 7.32 4.92 -0.90
CA PRO A 230 8.65 5.40 -0.50
C PRO A 230 8.74 6.93 -0.54
N PRO A 231 9.10 7.60 0.57
CA PRO A 231 9.16 9.06 0.63
C PRO A 231 10.43 9.62 -0.02
N VAL A 232 10.34 10.83 -0.59
CA VAL A 232 11.49 11.61 -1.07
C VAL A 232 11.41 13.04 -0.53
N PRO A 233 12.42 13.53 0.24
CA PRO A 233 13.60 12.80 0.70
C PRO A 233 13.24 11.65 1.65
N ALA A 234 14.13 10.66 1.74
CA ALA A 234 14.07 9.64 2.78
C ALA A 234 14.35 10.24 4.16
N VAL A 235 13.98 9.53 5.23
CA VAL A 235 14.19 9.96 6.62
C VAL A 235 14.82 8.83 7.44
N ASP A 236 15.83 9.15 8.25
CA ASP A 236 16.63 8.13 8.94
C ASP A 236 15.89 7.45 10.11
N TYR A 237 14.93 8.14 10.71
CA TYR A 237 14.18 7.68 11.89
C TYR A 237 12.99 6.76 11.55
N TRP A 238 12.64 6.62 10.28
CA TRP A 238 11.49 5.82 9.82
C TRP A 238 11.82 5.16 8.49
N ASN A 239 12.17 3.87 8.54
CA ASN A 239 12.61 3.10 7.38
C ASN A 239 11.96 1.69 7.38
N PRO A 240 10.68 1.57 6.95
CA PRO A 240 10.00 0.29 6.74
C PRO A 240 10.69 -0.55 5.67
N GLU A 241 10.39 -1.85 5.61
CA GLU A 241 10.91 -2.69 4.54
C GLU A 241 10.24 -2.34 3.21
N TYR A 242 10.95 -2.51 2.09
CA TYR A 242 10.39 -2.22 0.76
C TYR A 242 9.14 -3.05 0.45
N ALA A 243 9.03 -4.25 1.04
CA ALA A 243 7.85 -5.11 0.92
C ALA A 243 6.60 -4.52 1.60
N ASP A 244 6.76 -3.77 2.71
CA ASP A 244 5.64 -3.16 3.43
C ASP A 244 4.94 -2.11 2.54
N PHE A 245 5.73 -1.26 1.86
CA PHE A 245 5.19 -0.26 0.92
C PHE A 245 4.36 -0.89 -0.21
N PHE A 246 4.67 -2.12 -0.63
CA PHE A 246 3.88 -2.81 -1.65
C PHE A 246 2.52 -3.27 -1.12
N ALA A 247 2.49 -4.00 0.00
CA ALA A 247 1.25 -4.50 0.57
C ALA A 247 0.34 -3.36 1.08
N GLU A 248 0.93 -2.40 1.79
CA GLU A 248 0.21 -1.32 2.45
C GLU A 248 -0.14 -0.19 1.48
N GLY A 249 0.70 0.08 0.49
CA GLY A 249 0.38 0.97 -0.63
C GLY A 249 -0.84 0.48 -1.43
N LEU A 250 -0.94 -0.82 -1.73
CA LEU A 250 -2.13 -1.40 -2.37
C LEU A 250 -3.39 -1.28 -1.50
N ARG A 251 -3.28 -1.51 -0.19
CA ARG A 251 -4.38 -1.36 0.77
C ARG A 251 -4.86 0.10 0.86
N ILE A 252 -3.94 1.06 0.91
CA ILE A 252 -4.23 2.48 1.03
C ILE A 252 -4.75 3.06 -0.30
N GLU A 253 -4.24 2.65 -1.46
CA GLU A 253 -4.82 2.99 -2.77
C GLU A 253 -6.23 2.40 -2.94
N SER A 254 -6.48 1.20 -2.41
CA SER A 254 -7.83 0.62 -2.36
C SER A 254 -8.77 1.44 -1.46
N ALA A 255 -8.26 1.97 -0.35
CA ALA A 255 -8.99 2.90 0.52
C ALA A 255 -9.31 4.21 -0.20
N PHE A 256 -8.34 4.77 -0.92
CA PHE A 256 -8.48 5.97 -1.73
C PHE A 256 -9.61 5.79 -2.75
N ARG A 257 -9.52 4.77 -3.62
CA ARG A 257 -10.54 4.49 -4.67
C ARG A 257 -11.94 4.20 -4.12
N ARG A 258 -12.03 3.67 -2.89
CA ARG A 258 -13.31 3.39 -2.23
C ARG A 258 -13.98 4.63 -1.65
N HIS A 259 -13.22 5.62 -1.22
CA HIS A 259 -13.73 6.73 -0.40
C HIS A 259 -13.59 8.10 -1.06
N ILE A 260 -12.55 8.32 -1.84
CA ILE A 260 -12.19 9.58 -2.49
C ILE A 260 -12.47 9.44 -3.99
N HIS A 261 -13.63 9.95 -4.42
CA HIS A 261 -14.11 9.93 -5.80
C HIS A 261 -15.32 10.87 -5.95
N ARG A 262 -15.78 11.17 -7.16
CA ARG A 262 -17.01 11.96 -7.40
C ARG A 262 -18.27 11.35 -6.79
N ALA A 263 -19.28 12.18 -6.54
CA ALA A 263 -20.63 11.70 -6.22
C ALA A 263 -21.16 10.74 -7.29
N ALA A 264 -22.04 9.82 -6.90
CA ALA A 264 -22.80 9.03 -7.88
C ALA A 264 -23.83 9.94 -8.58
N SER A 265 -24.21 9.65 -9.83
CA SER A 265 -25.23 10.44 -10.53
C SER A 265 -26.62 10.39 -9.86
N SER A 266 -26.86 9.39 -9.02
CA SER A 266 -28.04 9.28 -8.15
C SER A 266 -28.03 10.21 -6.93
N GLN A 267 -26.87 10.73 -6.52
CA GLN A 267 -26.75 11.71 -5.44
C GLN A 267 -27.04 13.11 -6.00
N LYS A 268 -28.09 13.77 -5.49
CA LYS A 268 -28.53 15.09 -5.94
C LYS A 268 -28.14 16.24 -5.01
N GLU A 269 -27.95 15.96 -3.73
CA GLU A 269 -27.53 16.94 -2.70
C GLU A 269 -26.03 16.79 -2.37
N ASP A 270 -25.38 17.91 -2.04
CA ASP A 270 -24.00 17.94 -1.57
C ASP A 270 -23.83 17.17 -0.26
N SER A 271 -22.75 16.39 -0.14
CA SER A 271 -22.43 15.62 1.08
C SER A 271 -21.29 16.23 1.89
N TYR A 272 -21.31 15.97 3.20
CA TYR A 272 -20.30 16.36 4.19
C TYR A 272 -19.92 15.13 5.04
N GLU A 273 -18.73 14.58 4.78
CA GLU A 273 -18.36 13.23 5.19
C GLU A 273 -17.09 13.22 6.06
N LEU A 274 -17.18 12.65 7.26
CA LEU A 274 -16.08 12.57 8.22
C LEU A 274 -15.31 11.25 8.08
N TYR A 275 -13.99 11.31 8.08
CA TYR A 275 -13.10 10.14 8.02
C TYR A 275 -12.04 10.20 9.11
N VAL A 276 -12.17 9.39 10.16
CA VAL A 276 -11.23 9.35 11.29
C VAL A 276 -10.18 8.26 11.07
N CYS A 277 -8.96 8.66 10.70
CA CYS A 277 -7.85 7.76 10.39
C CYS A 277 -6.50 8.34 10.86
N HIS A 278 -5.46 8.22 10.03
CA HIS A 278 -4.06 8.35 10.44
C HIS A 278 -3.24 9.18 9.44
N SER A 279 -2.07 9.63 9.86
CA SER A 279 -1.30 10.63 9.12
C SER A 279 -0.93 10.17 7.72
N ASN A 280 -0.41 8.96 7.55
CA ASN A 280 0.18 8.56 6.28
C ASN A 280 -0.91 8.30 5.24
N VAL A 281 -2.04 7.71 5.66
CA VAL A 281 -3.27 7.60 4.87
C VAL A 281 -3.74 8.97 4.37
N ILE A 282 -3.85 9.96 5.26
CA ILE A 282 -4.33 11.31 4.91
C ILE A 282 -3.36 12.00 3.94
N ARG A 283 -2.05 11.95 4.23
CA ARG A 283 -0.99 12.52 3.38
C ARG A 283 -1.01 11.91 1.98
N TYR A 284 -1.15 10.59 1.88
CA TYR A 284 -1.27 9.91 0.60
C TYR A 284 -2.55 10.31 -0.15
N PHE A 285 -3.70 10.38 0.54
CA PHE A 285 -4.96 10.83 -0.05
C PHE A 285 -4.86 12.25 -0.62
N ILE A 286 -4.15 13.17 0.07
CA ILE A 286 -3.88 14.52 -0.46
C ILE A 286 -3.05 14.44 -1.76
N CYS A 287 -1.93 13.71 -1.76
CA CYS A 287 -1.12 13.54 -2.97
C CYS A 287 -1.91 12.94 -4.13
N ARG A 288 -2.69 11.88 -3.87
CA ARG A 288 -3.56 11.23 -4.87
C ARG A 288 -4.63 12.18 -5.42
N ALA A 289 -5.41 12.82 -4.55
CA ALA A 289 -6.57 13.62 -4.95
C ALA A 289 -6.18 14.89 -5.70
N LEU A 290 -5.02 15.49 -5.37
CA LEU A 290 -4.48 16.68 -6.04
C LEU A 290 -3.52 16.33 -7.19
N GLN A 291 -3.33 15.04 -7.48
CA GLN A 291 -2.40 14.54 -8.51
C GLN A 291 -0.95 15.03 -8.30
N PHE A 292 -0.55 15.25 -7.05
CA PHE A 292 0.82 15.58 -6.69
C PHE A 292 1.70 14.31 -6.62
N PRO A 293 3.03 14.44 -6.79
CA PRO A 293 3.96 13.33 -6.66
C PRO A 293 3.79 12.62 -5.29
N PRO A 294 3.59 11.29 -5.27
CA PRO A 294 3.25 10.57 -4.05
C PRO A 294 4.39 10.63 -3.03
N GLU A 295 5.64 10.65 -3.49
CA GLU A 295 6.87 10.71 -2.67
C GLU A 295 6.87 11.89 -1.68
N GLY A 296 6.15 12.96 -2.03
CA GLY A 296 6.02 14.16 -1.21
C GLY A 296 5.21 13.99 0.08
N TRP A 297 4.58 12.83 0.30
CA TRP A 297 3.63 12.63 1.39
C TRP A 297 4.21 12.93 2.80
N LEU A 298 5.47 12.59 3.09
CA LEU A 298 6.11 12.91 4.38
C LEU A 298 6.43 14.40 4.60
N ARG A 299 6.37 15.24 3.55
CA ARG A 299 6.64 16.69 3.67
C ARG A 299 5.50 17.45 4.37
N MET A 300 4.34 16.81 4.55
CA MET A 300 3.16 17.39 5.20
C MET A 300 3.10 16.98 6.68
N SER A 301 3.03 17.94 7.61
CA SER A 301 2.82 17.67 9.04
C SER A 301 1.35 17.86 9.44
N LEU A 302 0.81 16.93 10.22
CA LEU A 302 -0.59 16.92 10.66
C LEU A 302 -0.64 16.76 12.18
N GLY A 303 -1.24 17.72 12.87
CA GLY A 303 -1.42 17.66 14.33
C GLY A 303 -2.41 16.56 14.74
N ASN A 304 -2.32 16.07 15.97
CA ASN A 304 -3.35 15.17 16.51
C ASN A 304 -4.72 15.88 16.55
N CYS A 305 -5.79 15.16 16.18
CA CYS A 305 -7.12 15.75 15.94
C CYS A 305 -7.18 16.86 14.87
N SER A 306 -6.19 16.97 13.97
CA SER A 306 -6.25 17.94 12.88
C SER A 306 -7.32 17.62 11.84
N ILE A 307 -7.96 18.65 11.30
CA ILE A 307 -8.91 18.56 10.18
C ILE A 307 -8.20 18.87 8.86
N THR A 308 -8.39 18.02 7.86
CA THR A 308 -8.03 18.28 6.46
C THR A 308 -9.30 18.19 5.61
N TRP A 309 -9.55 19.17 4.75
CA TRP A 309 -10.81 19.27 3.99
C TRP A 309 -10.53 19.27 2.48
N LEU A 310 -10.96 18.20 1.81
CA LEU A 310 -11.00 18.09 0.35
C LEU A 310 -12.43 18.33 -0.16
N VAL A 311 -12.57 19.01 -1.30
CA VAL A 311 -13.86 19.23 -1.98
C VAL A 311 -13.76 18.64 -3.38
N ILE A 312 -14.59 17.65 -3.69
CA ILE A 312 -14.62 16.96 -4.97
C ILE A 312 -15.84 17.44 -5.76
N PHE A 313 -15.60 18.14 -6.88
CA PHE A 313 -16.64 18.68 -7.74
C PHE A 313 -17.16 17.62 -8.74
N PRO A 314 -18.40 17.78 -9.25
CA PRO A 314 -18.95 16.91 -10.31
C PRO A 314 -18.08 16.75 -11.56
N SER A 315 -17.28 17.78 -11.91
CA SER A 315 -16.36 17.71 -13.05
C SER A 315 -15.16 16.78 -12.82
N GLY A 316 -14.90 16.37 -11.58
CA GLY A 316 -13.71 15.61 -11.19
C GLY A 316 -12.65 16.46 -10.51
N ARG A 317 -12.68 17.79 -10.69
CA ARG A 317 -11.78 18.75 -10.02
C ARG A 317 -11.82 18.58 -8.50
N VAL A 318 -10.65 18.66 -7.86
CA VAL A 318 -10.52 18.60 -6.40
C VAL A 318 -9.86 19.89 -5.87
N ASP A 319 -10.48 20.51 -4.86
CA ASP A 319 -9.89 21.60 -4.09
C ASP A 319 -9.48 21.12 -2.69
N LEU A 320 -8.29 21.48 -2.23
CA LEU A 320 -7.89 21.36 -0.83
C LEU A 320 -8.21 22.67 -0.10
N ARG A 321 -9.26 22.66 0.73
CA ARG A 321 -9.71 23.85 1.47
C ARG A 321 -8.93 24.11 2.75
N SER A 322 -8.43 23.05 3.38
CA SER A 322 -7.59 23.14 4.58
C SER A 322 -6.75 21.88 4.74
N LEU A 323 -5.55 22.02 5.29
CA LEU A 323 -4.63 20.93 5.60
C LEU A 323 -4.17 21.06 7.05
N GLY A 324 -4.41 20.02 7.84
CA GLY A 324 -3.87 19.95 9.20
C GLY A 324 -4.41 21.00 10.17
N ASP A 325 -5.63 21.54 9.98
CA ASP A 325 -6.23 22.56 10.85
C ASP A 325 -6.38 22.04 12.29
N ILE A 326 -5.66 22.71 13.19
CA ILE A 326 -5.65 22.52 14.64
C ILE A 326 -6.02 23.81 15.38
N GLY A 327 -6.55 24.83 14.70
CA GLY A 327 -6.91 26.14 15.29
C GLY A 327 -8.03 26.07 16.33
N HIS A 328 -8.70 24.92 16.45
CA HIS A 328 -9.67 24.62 17.51
C HIS A 328 -9.03 24.08 18.80
N LEU A 329 -7.73 23.76 18.78
CA LEU A 329 -6.96 23.31 19.94
C LEU A 329 -6.23 24.50 20.58
N PRO A 330 -6.34 24.71 21.91
CA PRO A 330 -5.46 25.63 22.62
C PRO A 330 -3.98 25.24 22.42
N PRO A 331 -3.02 26.18 22.41
CA PRO A 331 -1.59 25.86 22.19
C PRO A 331 -1.03 24.78 23.13
N SER A 332 -1.49 24.75 24.38
CA SER A 332 -1.12 23.74 25.39
C SER A 332 -1.68 22.32 25.13
N LYS A 333 -2.55 22.17 24.12
CA LYS A 333 -3.16 20.90 23.71
C LYS A 333 -2.74 20.46 22.31
N VAL A 334 -1.88 21.21 21.62
CA VAL A 334 -1.33 20.82 20.32
C VAL A 334 -0.26 19.74 20.50
N SER A 335 -0.33 18.66 19.73
CA SER A 335 0.73 17.64 19.66
C SER A 335 0.89 17.04 18.28
N PHE A 336 2.08 16.50 18.03
CA PHE A 336 2.42 15.74 16.83
C PHE A 336 3.08 14.43 17.25
N THR A 337 2.29 13.42 17.64
CA THR A 337 2.86 12.07 17.90
C THR A 337 3.54 11.58 16.63
N LEU A 338 4.85 11.34 16.66
CA LEU A 338 5.53 10.62 15.58
C LEU A 338 5.26 9.11 15.75
N VAL A 339 5.12 8.40 14.63
CA VAL A 339 4.87 6.96 14.53
C VAL A 339 6.02 6.34 13.76
#